data_AF-A0AAU5EIV5-F1
#
_entry.id   AF-A0AAU5EIV5-F1
#
_cell.length_a   1.000
_cell.length_b   1.000
_cell.length_c   1.000
_cell.angle_alpha   90.00
_cell.angle_beta   90.00
_cell.angle_gamma   90.00
#
_symmetry.space_group_name_H-M   'P 1'
#
loop_
_entity.id
_entity.type
_entity.pdbx_description
1 polymer ?
#
loop_
_entity_poly.entity_id
_entity_poly.type
_entity_poly.pdbx_seq_one_letter_code
_entity_poly.pdbx_strand_id
1 'polypeptide(L)'
;MQDPRPVTVRSAAVLANLAPITAWGWAWIVGGAVAAVAAVADRPVLLQVGFACAMYPPALWGIAYAGAYLSGSYPGAWTGAATWGGAALRLLIIAGWRDATPVPLPPVAEVRRE
;
A
#
# COMPACT_ATOMS: atom_id res chain seq x y z
N MET A 1 32.46 5.94 -7.18
CA MET A 1 32.43 5.09 -5.98
C MET A 1 31.28 5.60 -5.12
N GLN A 2 30.05 5.09 -5.34
CA GLN A 2 28.89 5.51 -4.57
C GLN A 2 29.00 4.87 -3.19
N ASP A 3 29.19 5.67 -2.16
CA ASP A 3 29.12 5.22 -0.77
C ASP A 3 27.67 4.82 -0.47
N PRO A 4 27.34 3.51 -0.43
CA PRO A 4 25.98 3.09 -0.29
C PRO A 4 25.64 3.24 1.19
N ARG A 5 24.74 4.16 1.52
CA ARG A 5 24.28 4.35 2.91
C ARG A 5 24.00 2.96 3.51
N PRO A 6 24.65 2.58 4.63
CA PRO A 6 24.63 1.20 5.14
C PRO A 6 23.22 0.62 5.35
N VAL A 7 22.23 1.50 5.50
CA VAL A 7 20.83 1.16 5.79
C VAL A 7 20.03 0.81 4.53
N THR A 8 20.29 1.43 3.37
CA THR A 8 19.46 1.23 2.15
C THR A 8 19.90 0.03 1.33
N VAL A 9 21.19 -0.27 1.29
CA VAL A 9 21.68 -1.42 0.50
C VAL A 9 21.40 -2.75 1.19
N ARG A 10 21.47 -2.79 2.53
CA ARG A 10 21.16 -4.01 3.29
C ARG A 10 19.66 -4.31 3.33
N SER A 11 18.80 -3.29 3.33
CA SER A 11 17.35 -3.51 3.34
C SER A 11 16.84 -4.06 2.00
N ALA A 12 17.31 -3.49 0.88
CA ALA A 12 17.00 -4.02 -0.45
C ALA A 12 17.55 -5.44 -0.67
N ALA A 13 18.69 -5.77 -0.07
CA ALA A 13 19.28 -7.11 -0.17
C ALA A 13 18.36 -8.21 0.42
N VAL A 14 17.62 -7.91 1.50
CA VAL A 14 16.65 -8.87 2.08
C VAL A 14 15.58 -9.27 1.05
N LEU A 15 15.05 -8.29 0.32
CA LEU A 15 14.03 -8.52 -0.72
C LEU A 15 14.64 -9.17 -1.96
N ALA A 16 15.86 -8.78 -2.34
CA ALA A 16 16.58 -9.31 -3.48
C ALA A 16 16.92 -10.81 -3.33
N ASN A 17 17.07 -11.31 -2.11
CA ASN A 17 17.26 -12.73 -1.83
C ASN A 17 15.99 -13.57 -2.09
N LEU A 18 14.80 -12.96 -2.05
CA LEU A 18 13.54 -13.65 -2.31
C LEU A 18 13.14 -13.58 -3.78
N ALA A 19 13.29 -12.42 -4.41
CA ALA A 19 13.00 -12.21 -5.83
C ALA A 19 13.78 -11.02 -6.40
N PRO A 20 14.02 -10.96 -7.72
CA PRO A 20 14.66 -9.80 -8.37
C PRO A 20 13.92 -8.49 -8.07
N ILE A 21 14.65 -7.39 -7.88
CA ILE A 21 14.05 -6.07 -7.58
C ILE A 21 13.05 -5.61 -8.66
N THR A 22 13.23 -6.07 -9.90
CA THR A 22 12.31 -5.84 -11.01
C THR A 22 10.96 -6.52 -10.82
N ALA A 23 10.93 -7.74 -10.25
CA ALA A 23 9.69 -8.44 -9.95
C ALA A 23 8.89 -7.70 -8.86
N TRP A 24 9.58 -7.21 -7.83
CA TRP A 24 8.99 -6.35 -6.80
C TRP A 24 8.42 -5.07 -7.40
N GLY A 25 9.16 -4.41 -8.29
CA GLY A 25 8.68 -3.23 -9.02
C GLY A 25 7.39 -3.50 -9.80
N TRP A 26 7.32 -4.63 -10.51
CA TRP A 26 6.10 -5.02 -11.23
C TRP A 26 4.93 -5.30 -10.30
N ALA A 27 5.14 -5.91 -9.13
CA ALA A 27 4.07 -6.12 -8.15
C ALA A 27 3.44 -4.77 -7.70
N TRP A 28 4.28 -3.75 -7.48
CA TRP A 28 3.80 -2.40 -7.18
C TRP A 28 3.06 -1.74 -8.34
N ILE A 29 3.61 -1.83 -9.56
CA ILE A 29 3.02 -1.23 -10.76
C ILE A 29 1.65 -1.86 -11.06
N VAL A 30 1.58 -3.20 -11.12
CA VAL A 30 0.35 -3.92 -11.43
C VAL A 30 -0.68 -3.71 -10.32
N GLY A 31 -0.28 -3.81 -9.05
CA GLY A 31 -1.16 -3.58 -7.91
C GLY A 31 -1.75 -2.17 -7.91
N GLY A 32 -0.93 -1.15 -8.14
CA GLY A 32 -1.35 0.24 -8.24
C GLY A 32 -2.24 0.53 -9.45
N ALA A 33 -1.93 -0.06 -10.61
CA ALA A 33 -2.75 0.08 -11.81
C ALA A 33 -4.16 -0.51 -11.62
N VAL A 34 -4.26 -1.71 -11.03
CA VAL A 34 -5.55 -2.33 -10.71
C VAL A 34 -6.32 -1.48 -9.70
N ALA A 35 -5.65 -0.95 -8.67
CA ALA A 35 -6.27 -0.06 -7.70
C ALA A 35 -6.81 1.22 -8.33
N ALA A 36 -6.06 1.84 -9.25
CA ALA A 36 -6.51 3.03 -9.97
C ALA A 36 -7.72 2.74 -10.86
N VAL A 37 -7.72 1.64 -11.61
CA VAL A 37 -8.86 1.22 -12.44
C VAL A 37 -10.09 0.93 -11.58
N ALA A 38 -9.90 0.22 -10.46
CA ALA A 38 -10.96 -0.08 -9.50
C ALA A 38 -11.60 1.18 -8.92
N ALA A 39 -10.79 2.20 -8.59
CA ALA A 39 -11.27 3.47 -8.05
C ALA A 39 -12.15 4.24 -9.06
N VAL A 40 -11.83 4.17 -10.36
CA VAL A 40 -12.61 4.85 -11.41
C VAL A 40 -13.89 4.09 -11.78
N ALA A 41 -13.94 2.78 -11.53
CA ALA A 41 -15.09 1.96 -11.91
C ALA A 41 -16.35 2.16 -11.04
N ASP A 42 -16.21 2.81 -9.87
CA ASP A 42 -17.30 3.13 -8.93
C ASP A 42 -18.21 1.94 -8.58
N ARG A 43 -17.62 0.74 -8.49
CA ARG A 43 -18.32 -0.47 -8.05
C ARG A 43 -17.76 -0.92 -6.70
N PRO A 44 -18.60 -1.16 -5.68
CA PRO A 44 -18.13 -1.47 -4.33
C PRO A 44 -17.26 -2.73 -4.27
N VAL A 45 -17.60 -3.76 -5.06
CA VAL A 45 -16.79 -4.98 -5.16
C VAL A 45 -15.43 -4.71 -5.80
N LEU A 46 -15.37 -3.87 -6.84
CA LEU A 46 -14.11 -3.54 -7.49
C LEU A 46 -13.24 -2.67 -6.59
N LEU A 47 -13.84 -1.76 -5.83
CA LEU A 47 -13.12 -0.94 -4.85
C LEU A 47 -12.41 -1.80 -3.79
N GLN A 48 -13.08 -2.84 -3.27
CA GLN A 48 -12.47 -3.80 -2.35
C GLN A 48 -11.29 -4.54 -2.99
N VAL A 49 -11.42 -4.96 -4.26
CA VAL A 49 -10.31 -5.56 -5.02
C VAL A 49 -9.17 -4.55 -5.18
N GLY A 50 -9.47 -3.29 -5.48
CA GLY A 50 -8.48 -2.22 -5.60
C GLY A 50 -7.69 -2.02 -4.31
N PHE A 51 -8.38 -1.98 -3.17
CA PHE A 51 -7.72 -1.91 -1.86
C PHE A 51 -6.86 -3.14 -1.58
N ALA A 52 -7.34 -4.34 -1.89
CA ALA A 52 -6.56 -5.56 -1.71
C ALA A 52 -5.28 -5.56 -2.57
N CYS A 53 -5.38 -5.14 -3.84
CA CYS A 53 -4.24 -5.00 -4.74
C CYS A 53 -3.25 -3.92 -4.29
N ALA A 54 -3.73 -2.80 -3.75
CA ALA A 54 -2.87 -1.75 -3.19
C ALA A 54 -2.18 -2.18 -1.88
N MET A 55 -2.85 -3.00 -1.07
CA MET A 55 -2.35 -3.51 0.21
C MET A 55 -1.31 -4.62 0.03
N TYR A 56 -1.41 -5.41 -1.04
CA TYR A 56 -0.57 -6.59 -1.24
C TYR A 56 0.94 -6.29 -1.25
N PRO A 57 1.46 -5.33 -2.04
CA PRO A 57 2.90 -5.03 -2.06
C PRO A 57 3.50 -4.62 -0.70
N PRO A 58 2.93 -3.64 0.05
CA PRO A 58 3.46 -3.29 1.36
C PRO A 58 3.30 -4.43 2.38
N ALA A 59 2.23 -5.23 2.31
CA ALA A 59 2.07 -6.38 3.20
C ALA A 59 3.19 -7.41 3.00
N LEU A 60 3.49 -7.73 1.73
CA LEU A 60 4.54 -8.69 1.38
C LEU A 60 5.93 -8.20 1.81
N TRP A 61 6.20 -6.90 1.66
CA TRP A 61 7.45 -6.29 2.15
C TRP A 61 7.52 -6.35 3.68
N GLY A 62 6.43 -6.02 4.37
CA GLY A 62 6.35 -6.11 5.83
C GLY A 62 6.67 -7.51 6.35
N ILE A 63 6.10 -8.54 5.72
CA ILE A 63 6.36 -9.95 6.04
C ILE A 63 7.82 -10.32 5.79
N ALA A 64 8.41 -9.92 4.65
CA ALA A 64 9.81 -10.22 4.34
C ALA A 64 10.78 -9.62 5.37
N TYR A 65 10.56 -8.35 5.76
CA TYR A 65 11.37 -7.71 6.80
C TYR A 65 11.12 -8.33 8.18
N ALA A 66 9.89 -8.71 8.51
CA ALA A 66 9.59 -9.41 9.75
C ALA A 66 10.34 -10.76 9.81
N GLY A 67 10.36 -11.53 8.72
CA GLY A 67 11.13 -12.77 8.63
C GLY A 67 12.63 -12.56 8.79
N ALA A 68 13.19 -11.51 8.18
CA ALA A 68 14.60 -11.16 8.33
C ALA A 68 14.97 -10.73 9.77
N TYR A 69 14.05 -10.08 10.47
CA TYR A 69 14.20 -9.74 11.88
C TYR A 69 14.14 -10.98 12.77
N LEU A 70 13.10 -11.81 12.61
CA LEU A 70 12.86 -13.01 13.42
C LEU A 70 13.93 -14.09 13.23
N SER A 71 14.54 -14.18 12.05
CA SER A 71 15.67 -15.08 11.78
C SER A 71 17.00 -14.58 12.33
N GLY A 72 17.08 -13.35 12.86
CA GLY A 72 18.33 -12.74 13.32
C GLY A 72 19.27 -12.30 12.19
N SER A 73 18.90 -12.51 10.93
CA SER A 73 19.72 -12.18 9.75
C SER A 73 20.02 -10.68 9.64
N TYR A 74 19.07 -9.83 10.06
CA TYR A 74 19.24 -8.40 10.06
C TYR A 74 18.49 -7.74 11.24
N PRO A 75 19.19 -7.38 12.34
CA PRO A 75 18.56 -6.76 13.51
C PRO A 75 17.83 -5.45 13.20
N GLY A 76 18.25 -4.70 12.18
CA GLY A 76 17.59 -3.46 11.77
C GLY A 76 16.29 -3.65 10.96
N ALA A 77 15.97 -4.89 10.56
CA ALA A 77 14.82 -5.18 9.70
C ALA A 77 13.47 -4.83 10.33
N TRP A 78 13.38 -4.74 11.67
CA TRP A 78 12.13 -4.38 12.36
C TRP A 78 11.57 -3.03 11.90
N THR A 79 12.43 -2.06 11.56
CA THR A 79 12.00 -0.73 11.06
C THR A 79 11.27 -0.85 9.72
N GLY A 80 11.78 -1.70 8.83
CA GLY A 80 11.14 -2.04 7.56
C GLY A 80 9.82 -2.77 7.79
N ALA A 81 9.81 -3.76 8.68
CA ALA A 81 8.61 -4.51 9.04
C ALA A 81 7.50 -3.59 9.56
N ALA A 82 7.84 -2.67 10.47
CA ALA A 82 6.91 -1.70 11.04
C ALA A 82 6.40 -0.70 9.99
N THR A 83 7.28 -0.20 9.11
CA THR A 83 6.92 0.77 8.08
C THR A 83 5.96 0.17 7.06
N TRP A 84 6.31 -0.99 6.50
CA TRP A 84 5.53 -1.63 5.44
C TRP A 84 4.28 -2.34 5.99
N GLY A 85 4.39 -2.97 7.16
CA GLY A 85 3.23 -3.50 7.88
C GLY A 85 2.25 -2.38 8.27
N GLY A 86 2.75 -1.23 8.73
CA GLY A 86 1.93 -0.06 9.03
C GLY A 86 1.24 0.52 7.79
N ALA A 87 1.94 0.56 6.65
CA ALA A 87 1.33 0.98 5.38
C ALA A 87 0.19 0.03 4.94
N ALA A 88 0.41 -1.29 5.02
CA ALA A 88 -0.62 -2.27 4.71
C ALA A 88 -1.82 -2.16 5.67
N LEU A 89 -1.56 -2.01 6.97
CA LEU A 89 -2.61 -1.86 7.97
C LEU A 89 -3.47 -0.61 7.75
N ARG A 90 -2.86 0.52 7.35
CA ARG A 90 -3.61 1.73 7.00
C ARG A 90 -4.57 1.49 5.85
N LEU A 91 -4.13 0.79 4.80
CA LEU A 91 -5.00 0.45 3.66
C LEU A 91 -6.14 -0.47 4.09
N LEU A 92 -5.88 -1.44 4.97
CA LEU A 92 -6.93 -2.29 5.54
C LEU A 92 -7.96 -1.48 6.33
N ILE A 93 -7.52 -0.53 7.16
CA ILE A 93 -8.41 0.35 7.94
C ILE A 93 -9.28 1.19 7.00
N ILE A 94 -8.67 1.83 5.99
CA ILE A 94 -9.38 2.69 5.04
C ILE A 94 -10.36 1.86 4.20
N ALA A 95 -9.99 0.65 3.78
CA ALA A 95 -10.89 -0.25 3.05
C ALA A 95 -12.13 -0.64 3.86
N GLY A 96 -12.04 -0.59 5.20
CA GLY A 96 -13.16 -0.82 6.11
C GLY A 96 -14.01 0.42 6.39
N TRP A 97 -13.59 1.61 5.94
CA TRP A 97 -14.42 2.81 6.07
C TRP A 97 -15.64 2.64 5.18
N ARG A 98 -16.83 2.77 5.79
CA ARG A 98 -18.07 2.85 5.04
C ARG A 98 -18.17 4.25 4.46
N ASP A 99 -18.39 4.36 3.16
CA ASP A 99 -18.80 5.64 2.58
C ASP A 99 -20.06 6.11 3.32
N ALA A 100 -19.97 7.28 3.95
CA ALA A 100 -21.13 7.87 4.60
C ALA A 100 -22.24 7.98 3.57
N THR A 101 -23.44 7.52 3.92
CA THR A 101 -24.66 7.72 3.13
C THR A 101 -24.66 9.13 2.54
N PRO A 102 -24.98 9.30 1.23
CA PRO A 102 -25.00 10.62 0.61
C PRO A 102 -25.81 11.56 1.50
N VAL A 103 -25.17 12.58 2.06
CA VAL A 103 -25.88 13.60 2.82
C VAL A 103 -26.81 14.27 1.82
N PRO A 104 -28.16 14.23 2.00
CA PRO A 104 -29.06 14.96 1.14
C PRO A 104 -28.67 16.43 1.23
N LEU A 105 -28.16 16.99 0.13
CA LEU A 105 -27.90 18.43 0.08
C LEU A 105 -29.26 19.13 0.20
N PRO A 106 -29.39 20.14 1.06
CA PRO A 106 -30.60 20.96 1.06
C PRO A 106 -30.79 21.53 -0.35
N PRO A 107 -32.05 21.63 -0.83
CA PRO A 107 -32.32 22.15 -2.18
C PRO A 107 -31.62 23.50 -2.33
N VAL A 108 -30.80 23.62 -3.39
CA VAL A 108 -30.13 24.87 -3.72
C VAL A 108 -31.23 25.90 -3.93
N ALA A 109 -31.37 26.84 -2.99
CA ALA A 109 -32.30 27.94 -3.14
C ALA A 109 -31.91 28.65 -4.44
N GLU A 110 -32.80 28.65 -5.43
CA GLU A 110 -32.61 29.41 -6.65
C GLU A 110 -32.38 30.86 -6.23
N VAL A 111 -31.14 31.33 -6.40
CA VAL A 111 -30.79 32.73 -6.24
C VAL A 111 -31.59 33.47 -7.30
N ARG A 112 -32.76 33.98 -6.89
CA ARG A 112 -33.64 34.79 -7.71
C ARG A 112 -32.82 36.00 -8.15
N ARG A 113 -32.39 36.01 -9.41
CA ARG A 113 -31.79 37.18 -10.04
C ARG A 113 -32.92 38.17 -10.26
N GLU A 114 -32.94 39.22 -9.45
CA GLU A 114 -33.75 40.43 -9.68
C GLU A 114 -33.19 41.26 -10.83
#